data_AF-X1GX23-F1
#
_entry.id   AF-X1GX23-F1
#
_cell.length_a   1.000
_cell.length_b   1.000
_cell.length_c   1.000
_cell.angle_alpha   90.00
_cell.angle_beta   90.00
_cell.angle_gamma   90.00
#
_symmetry.space_group_name_H-M   'P 1'
#
loop_
_entity.id
_entity.type
_entity.pdbx_description
1 polymer ?
#
loop_
_entity_poly.entity_id
_entity_poly.type
_entity_poly.pdbx_seq_one_letter_code
_entity_poly.pdbx_strand_id
1 'polypeptide(L)'
;EGSEFAMSFDTIIAAIGQRPGIPGRFNLSLGRGNIIEVDPDTLATSREGVFAGGDVVSGPASVIEAIADGRQAAISIDRYLGGEGEIDETLAPPEEAVVPLEEAEEEPRIEVSTLPVAERLKGFSQVELGLSEEMAIKEAERCLRCDLEERE
;
A
#
# COMPACT_ATOMS: atom_id res chain seq x y z
N GLU A 1 19.18 28.33 -22.89
CA GLU A 1 19.52 27.82 -24.23
C GLU A 1 20.94 27.28 -24.22
N GLY A 2 21.19 26.14 -24.87
CA GLY A 2 22.54 25.58 -25.04
C GLY A 2 23.00 24.54 -24.01
N SER A 3 22.15 24.08 -23.10
CA SER A 3 22.46 22.99 -22.15
C SER A 3 22.02 21.60 -22.64
N GLU A 4 21.43 21.53 -23.83
CA GLU A 4 21.01 20.28 -24.45
C GLU A 4 22.25 19.51 -24.91
N PHE A 5 22.28 18.21 -24.64
CA PHE A 5 23.40 17.35 -25.01
C PHE A 5 22.90 15.99 -25.48
N ALA A 6 23.71 15.32 -26.27
CA ALA A 6 23.45 13.97 -26.73
C ALA A 6 24.34 12.98 -25.98
N MET A 7 23.78 11.82 -25.62
CA MET A 7 24.49 10.72 -24.98
C MET A 7 23.98 9.41 -25.56
N SER A 8 24.88 8.45 -25.79
CA SER A 8 24.55 7.13 -26.32
C SER A 8 24.18 6.17 -25.20
N PHE A 9 23.15 5.36 -25.41
CA PHE A 9 22.71 4.31 -24.50
C PHE A 9 22.38 3.04 -25.28
N ASP A 10 22.66 1.89 -24.69
CA ASP A 10 22.25 0.59 -25.24
C ASP A 10 20.80 0.24 -24.89
N THR A 11 20.24 0.83 -23.82
CA THR A 11 18.87 0.57 -23.36
C THR A 11 18.32 1.80 -22.64
N ILE A 12 17.05 2.14 -22.91
CA ILE A 12 16.33 3.27 -22.31
C ILE A 12 15.01 2.73 -21.75
N ILE A 13 14.74 2.98 -20.47
CA ILE A 13 13.47 2.64 -19.81
C ILE A 13 12.82 3.94 -19.35
N ALA A 14 11.67 4.28 -19.92
CA ALA A 14 10.93 5.47 -19.54
C ALA A 14 10.05 5.18 -18.31
N ALA A 15 10.44 5.70 -17.15
CA ALA A 15 9.70 5.60 -15.89
C ALA A 15 9.16 6.98 -15.44
N ILE A 16 8.57 7.73 -16.38
CA ILE A 16 8.10 9.10 -16.17
C ILE A 16 6.66 9.21 -15.61
N GLY A 17 6.13 8.10 -15.10
CA GLY A 17 4.77 7.99 -14.57
C GLY A 17 3.74 7.46 -15.57
N GLN A 18 2.48 7.45 -15.14
CA GLN A 18 1.34 6.89 -15.87
C GLN A 18 0.12 7.83 -15.82
N ARG A 19 -0.85 7.63 -16.72
CA ARG A 19 -2.13 8.35 -16.72
C ARG A 19 -3.28 7.41 -17.08
N PRO A 20 -4.49 7.62 -16.55
CA PRO A 20 -5.64 6.81 -16.90
C PRO A 20 -6.03 6.95 -18.38
N GLY A 21 -6.38 5.83 -19.01
CA GLY A 21 -6.90 5.81 -20.38
C GLY A 21 -8.43 5.69 -20.39
N ILE A 22 -9.15 6.77 -20.11
CA ILE A 22 -10.62 6.76 -20.01
C ILE A 22 -11.28 6.86 -21.40
N PRO A 23 -12.05 5.85 -21.85
CA PRO A 23 -12.75 5.92 -23.13
C PRO A 23 -13.84 7.00 -23.13
N GLY A 24 -13.86 7.87 -24.14
CA GLY A 24 -14.87 8.93 -24.26
C GLY A 24 -16.32 8.44 -24.25
N ARG A 25 -16.57 7.20 -24.69
CA ARG A 25 -17.90 6.55 -24.63
C ARG A 25 -18.46 6.39 -23.21
N PHE A 26 -17.64 6.56 -22.17
CA PHE A 26 -18.10 6.50 -20.79
C PHE A 26 -18.82 7.78 -20.36
N ASN A 27 -18.63 8.89 -21.08
CA ASN A 27 -19.32 10.16 -20.82
C ASN A 27 -19.20 10.62 -19.36
N LEU A 28 -17.95 10.65 -18.86
CA LEU A 28 -17.59 11.08 -17.50
C LEU A 28 -16.90 12.44 -17.57
N SER A 29 -17.05 13.24 -16.51
CA SER A 29 -16.28 14.47 -16.32
C SER A 29 -14.84 14.12 -15.93
N LEU A 30 -13.87 14.76 -16.58
CA LEU A 30 -12.45 14.47 -16.42
C LEU A 30 -11.69 15.73 -16.03
N GLY A 31 -10.80 15.57 -15.05
CA GLY A 31 -9.99 16.64 -14.51
C GLY A 31 -8.59 16.70 -15.13
N ARG A 32 -7.71 17.44 -14.47
CA ARG A 32 -6.31 17.57 -14.88
C ARG A 32 -5.61 16.21 -14.91
N GLY A 33 -4.98 15.87 -16.03
CA GLY A 33 -4.23 14.61 -16.16
C GLY A 33 -5.08 13.41 -16.57
N ASN A 34 -6.32 13.64 -17.03
CA ASN A 34 -7.26 12.60 -17.49
C ASN A 34 -7.77 11.67 -16.38
N ILE A 35 -7.80 12.18 -15.15
CA ILE A 35 -8.44 11.54 -13.99
C ILE A 35 -9.95 11.78 -14.02
N ILE A 36 -10.73 10.88 -13.41
CA ILE A 36 -12.18 11.02 -13.27
C ILE A 36 -12.46 12.00 -12.14
N GLU A 37 -13.31 13.00 -12.42
CA GLU A 37 -13.82 13.89 -11.37
C GLU A 37 -14.91 13.18 -10.58
N VAL A 38 -14.80 13.25 -9.26
CA VAL A 38 -15.74 12.67 -8.32
C VAL A 38 -16.09 13.67 -7.23
N ASP A 39 -17.23 13.45 -6.59
CA ASP A 39 -17.54 14.07 -5.32
C ASP A 39 -16.54 13.58 -4.24
N PRO A 40 -15.89 14.49 -3.49
CA PRO A 40 -14.81 14.13 -2.58
C PRO A 40 -15.27 13.31 -1.36
N ASP A 41 -16.55 13.41 -0.99
CA ASP A 41 -17.11 12.73 0.18
C ASP A 41 -17.70 11.37 -0.20
N THR A 42 -18.30 11.24 -1.38
CA THR A 42 -19.04 10.03 -1.81
C THR A 42 -18.35 9.23 -2.90
N LEU A 43 -17.34 9.79 -3.55
CA LEU A 43 -16.68 9.24 -4.75
C LEU A 43 -17.63 9.01 -5.94
N ALA A 44 -18.81 9.64 -5.92
CA ALA A 44 -19.75 9.60 -7.03
C ALA A 44 -19.20 10.38 -8.22
N THR A 45 -19.27 9.79 -9.41
CA THR A 45 -18.87 10.45 -10.66
C THR A 45 -19.99 11.35 -11.19
N SER A 46 -19.74 12.06 -12.29
CA SER A 46 -20.79 12.82 -12.99
C SER A 46 -21.90 11.95 -13.61
N ARG A 47 -21.79 10.62 -13.57
CA ARG A 47 -22.79 9.69 -14.09
C ARG A 47 -23.48 8.97 -12.94
N GLU A 48 -24.80 9.10 -12.89
CA GLU A 48 -25.63 8.55 -11.81
C GLU A 48 -25.40 7.04 -11.64
N GLY A 49 -25.28 6.61 -10.37
CA GLY A 49 -25.01 5.22 -10.00
C GLY A 49 -23.60 4.72 -10.32
N VAL A 50 -22.66 5.60 -10.71
CA VAL A 50 -21.26 5.23 -10.99
C VAL A 50 -20.33 5.97 -10.04
N PHE A 51 -19.45 5.19 -9.41
CA PHE A 51 -18.45 5.64 -8.44
C PHE A 51 -17.05 5.27 -8.95
N ALA A 52 -16.02 6.00 -8.52
CA ALA A 52 -14.63 5.74 -8.90
C ALA A 52 -13.67 6.05 -7.74
N GLY A 53 -12.58 5.30 -7.63
CA GLY A 53 -11.57 5.45 -6.58
C GLY A 53 -10.20 4.94 -7.00
N GLY A 54 -9.15 5.29 -6.26
CA GLY A 54 -7.76 4.97 -6.53
C GLY A 54 -7.13 5.86 -7.61
N ASP A 55 -6.08 5.35 -8.26
CA ASP A 55 -5.26 6.10 -9.24
C ASP A 55 -6.06 6.76 -10.39
N VAL A 56 -7.25 6.23 -10.69
CA VAL A 56 -8.13 6.79 -11.73
C VAL A 56 -8.72 8.14 -11.33
N VAL A 57 -8.77 8.45 -10.02
CA VAL A 57 -9.30 9.68 -9.42
C VAL A 57 -8.17 10.58 -8.95
N SER A 58 -7.19 10.05 -8.20
CA SER A 58 -6.12 10.86 -7.58
C SER A 58 -4.85 10.94 -8.42
N GLY A 59 -4.66 10.06 -9.40
CA GLY A 59 -3.36 9.79 -10.03
C GLY A 59 -2.53 8.82 -9.18
N PRO A 60 -1.28 8.49 -9.60
CA PRO A 60 -0.47 7.49 -8.92
C PRO A 60 -0.28 7.77 -7.43
N ALA A 61 -0.85 6.90 -6.60
CA ALA A 61 -0.88 7.03 -5.16
C ALA A 61 -0.39 5.74 -4.48
N SER A 62 -0.49 5.68 -3.16
CA SER A 62 -0.19 4.46 -2.41
C SER A 62 -1.31 3.44 -2.51
N VAL A 63 -0.97 2.16 -2.33
CA VAL A 63 -1.94 1.06 -2.31
C VAL A 63 -2.99 1.26 -1.21
N ILE A 64 -2.60 1.81 -0.06
CA ILE A 64 -3.53 2.02 1.06
C ILE A 64 -4.56 3.11 0.77
N GLU A 65 -4.21 4.14 -0.01
CA GLU A 65 -5.16 5.16 -0.47
C GLU A 65 -6.21 4.55 -1.41
N ALA A 66 -5.80 3.69 -2.35
CA ALA A 66 -6.74 2.99 -3.23
C ALA A 66 -7.68 2.05 -2.46
N ILE A 67 -7.19 1.40 -1.39
CA ILE A 67 -8.02 0.59 -0.49
C ILE A 67 -9.02 1.47 0.28
N ALA A 68 -8.58 2.62 0.80
CA ALA A 68 -9.44 3.56 1.49
C ALA A 68 -10.55 4.08 0.57
N ASP A 69 -10.22 4.44 -0.67
CA ASP A 69 -11.20 4.85 -1.69
C ASP A 69 -12.19 3.73 -1.99
N GLY A 70 -11.72 2.48 -2.11
CA GLY A 70 -12.59 1.32 -2.32
C GLY A 70 -13.62 1.17 -1.19
N ARG A 71 -13.18 1.35 0.06
CA ARG A 71 -14.05 1.31 1.25
C ARG A 71 -15.06 2.46 1.24
N GLN A 72 -14.62 3.68 0.93
CA GLN A 72 -15.51 4.85 0.82
C GLN A 72 -16.55 4.71 -0.30
N ALA A 73 -16.14 4.19 -1.46
CA ALA A 73 -17.03 3.92 -2.57
C ALA A 73 -18.06 2.85 -2.20
N ALA A 74 -17.67 1.78 -1.50
CA ALA A 74 -18.60 0.75 -1.03
C ALA A 74 -19.66 1.31 -0.07
N ILE A 75 -19.27 2.13 0.91
CA ILE A 75 -20.19 2.85 1.82
C ILE A 75 -21.20 3.68 1.00
N SER A 76 -20.71 4.40 0.01
CA SER A 76 -21.52 5.31 -0.79
C SER A 76 -22.46 4.58 -1.75
N ILE A 77 -22.00 3.46 -2.33
CA ILE A 77 -22.83 2.55 -3.15
C ILE A 77 -23.96 1.94 -2.31
N ASP A 78 -23.66 1.46 -1.11
CA ASP A 78 -24.67 0.87 -0.23
C ASP A 78 -25.76 1.90 0.11
N ARG A 79 -25.37 3.12 0.53
CA ARG A 79 -26.31 4.23 0.77
C ARG A 79 -27.12 4.60 -0.48
N TYR A 80 -26.48 4.62 -1.65
CA TYR A 80 -27.16 4.89 -2.92
C TYR A 80 -28.23 3.84 -3.25
N LEU A 81 -27.99 2.59 -2.89
CA LEU A 81 -28.93 1.48 -3.06
C LEU A 81 -29.98 1.39 -1.93
N GLY A 82 -29.95 2.30 -0.96
CA GLY A 82 -30.92 2.40 0.14
C GLY A 82 -30.49 1.70 1.44
N GLY A 83 -29.23 1.28 1.55
CA GLY A 83 -28.63 0.78 2.79
C GLY A 83 -28.16 1.90 3.73
N GLU A 84 -27.51 1.50 4.82
CA GLU A 84 -27.04 2.42 5.88
C GLU A 84 -25.59 2.89 5.66
N GLY A 85 -24.85 2.23 4.78
CA GLY A 85 -23.41 2.44 4.57
C GLY A 85 -22.53 1.74 5.59
N GLU A 86 -23.08 0.77 6.32
CA GLU A 86 -22.36 -0.03 7.30
C GLU A 86 -21.75 -1.25 6.60
N ILE A 87 -20.45 -1.18 6.30
CA ILE A 87 -19.71 -2.24 5.60
C ILE A 87 -18.68 -2.94 6.51
N ASP A 88 -18.68 -2.59 7.80
CA ASP A 88 -17.78 -3.21 8.77
C ASP A 88 -18.23 -4.63 9.09
N GLU A 89 -17.27 -5.56 9.01
CA GLU A 89 -17.46 -6.94 9.41
C GLU A 89 -16.64 -7.25 10.66
N THR A 90 -17.28 -7.85 11.65
CA THR A 90 -16.58 -8.44 12.80
C THR A 90 -16.08 -9.83 12.41
N LEU A 91 -14.84 -9.90 11.92
CA LEU A 91 -14.24 -11.14 11.41
C LEU A 91 -13.90 -12.15 12.51
N ALA A 92 -13.65 -11.68 13.74
CA ALA A 92 -13.36 -12.52 14.90
C ALA A 92 -13.84 -11.83 16.19
N PRO A 93 -14.23 -12.60 17.22
CA PRO A 93 -14.45 -12.04 18.55
C PRO A 93 -13.15 -11.43 19.11
N PRO A 94 -13.24 -10.43 19.99
CA PRO A 94 -12.06 -9.90 20.66
C PRO A 94 -11.35 -11.02 21.44
N GLU A 95 -10.05 -11.18 21.23
CA GLU A 95 -9.25 -12.08 22.04
C GLU A 95 -9.13 -11.49 23.45
N GLU A 96 -9.40 -12.31 24.47
CA GLU A 96 -9.03 -11.95 25.85
C GLU A 96 -7.50 -11.92 25.91
N ALA A 97 -6.93 -10.79 26.35
CA ALA A 97 -5.48 -10.65 26.49
C ALA A 97 -4.94 -11.69 27.48
N VAL A 98 -4.36 -12.77 26.97
CA VAL A 98 -3.62 -13.74 27.78
C VAL A 98 -2.20 -13.23 27.89
N VAL A 99 -1.94 -12.34 28.84
CA VAL A 99 -0.59 -11.87 29.13
C VAL A 99 0.14 -12.99 29.88
N PRO A 100 1.20 -13.60 29.33
CA PRO A 100 2.02 -14.54 30.09
C PRO A 100 2.69 -13.80 31.27
N LEU A 101 2.60 -14.37 32.47
CA LEU A 101 3.04 -13.75 33.73
C LEU A 101 4.57 -13.68 33.90
N GLU A 102 5.36 -14.29 33.01
CA GLU A 102 6.81 -14.38 33.16
C GLU A 102 7.53 -13.29 32.34
N GLU A 103 8.40 -12.54 33.00
CA GLU A 103 9.29 -11.57 32.38
C GLU A 103 10.32 -12.30 31.51
N ALA A 104 10.14 -12.26 30.19
CA ALA A 104 11.16 -12.71 29.26
C ALA A 104 12.31 -11.69 29.23
N GLU A 105 13.56 -12.17 29.23
CA GLU A 105 14.72 -11.30 29.03
C GLU A 105 14.70 -10.68 27.62
N GLU A 106 14.89 -9.36 27.54
CA GLU A 106 14.98 -8.66 26.26
C GLU A 106 16.31 -8.98 25.57
N GLU A 107 16.25 -9.72 24.46
CA GLU A 107 17.41 -9.97 23.61
C GLU A 107 17.44 -9.01 22.41
N PRO A 108 18.62 -8.58 21.93
CA PRO A 108 18.73 -7.75 20.74
C PRO A 108 18.26 -8.48 19.48
N ARG A 109 17.80 -7.71 18.49
CA ARG A 109 17.41 -8.25 17.19
C ARG A 109 18.57 -8.93 16.48
N ILE A 110 18.38 -10.17 16.03
CA ILE A 110 19.39 -10.83 15.19
C ILE A 110 19.45 -10.11 13.85
N GLU A 111 20.63 -9.63 13.48
CA GLU A 111 20.83 -8.98 12.20
C GLU A 111 20.73 -10.00 11.05
N VAL A 112 19.85 -9.71 10.09
CA VAL A 112 19.70 -10.53 8.89
C VAL A 112 20.98 -10.42 8.06
N SER A 113 21.54 -11.55 7.66
CA SER A 113 22.68 -11.58 6.77
C SER A 113 22.32 -10.95 5.43
N THR A 114 23.16 -10.05 4.94
CA THR A 114 22.93 -9.37 3.67
C THR A 114 24.09 -9.57 2.71
N LEU A 115 23.80 -9.64 1.41
CA LEU A 115 24.84 -9.71 0.38
C LEU A 115 25.83 -8.55 0.53
N PRO A 116 27.13 -8.74 0.31
CA PRO A 116 28.08 -7.63 0.28
C PRO A 116 27.73 -6.61 -0.80
N VAL A 117 27.96 -5.31 -0.54
CA VAL A 117 27.62 -4.22 -1.47
C VAL A 117 28.23 -4.44 -2.86
N ALA A 118 29.47 -4.96 -2.92
CA ALA A 118 30.16 -5.27 -4.17
C ALA A 118 29.41 -6.29 -5.05
N GLU A 119 28.58 -7.16 -4.47
CA GLU A 119 27.74 -8.11 -5.19
C GLU A 119 26.37 -7.54 -5.51
N ARG A 120 25.79 -6.72 -4.62
CA ARG A 120 24.50 -6.04 -4.87
C ARG A 120 24.53 -5.20 -6.14
N LEU A 121 25.66 -4.56 -6.44
CA LEU A 121 25.83 -3.72 -7.65
C LEU A 121 25.81 -4.52 -8.97
N LYS A 122 25.92 -5.85 -8.92
CA LYS A 122 26.05 -6.70 -10.11
C LYS A 122 24.70 -7.17 -10.68
N GLY A 123 23.58 -6.91 -10.00
CA GLY A 123 22.27 -7.33 -10.49
C GLY A 123 21.15 -7.18 -9.47
N PHE A 124 20.10 -7.99 -9.62
CA PHE A 124 18.88 -7.95 -8.81
C PHE A 124 18.75 -9.18 -7.88
N SER A 125 19.88 -9.80 -7.52
CA SER A 125 19.89 -10.93 -6.61
C SER A 125 19.36 -10.52 -5.23
N GLN A 126 18.70 -11.46 -4.54
CA GLN A 126 18.13 -11.26 -3.22
C GLN A 126 19.18 -10.74 -2.23
N VAL A 127 18.95 -9.56 -1.67
CA VAL A 127 19.91 -8.87 -0.79
C VAL A 127 19.86 -9.43 0.63
N GLU A 128 18.66 -9.63 1.17
CA GLU A 128 18.45 -10.24 2.48
C GLU A 128 18.46 -11.76 2.35
N LEU A 129 19.51 -12.38 2.87
CA LEU A 129 19.75 -13.83 2.75
C LEU A 129 18.94 -14.66 3.77
N GLY A 130 18.14 -13.99 4.60
CA GLY A 130 17.37 -14.62 5.67
C GLY A 130 18.24 -15.02 6.87
N LEU A 131 17.58 -15.71 7.81
CA LEU A 131 18.21 -16.31 8.99
C LEU A 131 18.47 -17.80 8.73
N SER A 132 19.51 -18.36 9.35
CA SER A 132 19.62 -19.82 9.42
C SER A 132 18.46 -20.40 10.25
N GLU A 133 18.19 -21.70 10.13
CA GLU A 133 17.15 -22.37 10.94
C GLU A 133 17.34 -22.09 12.45
N GLU A 134 18.57 -22.22 12.94
CA GLU A 134 18.91 -21.94 14.35
C GLU A 134 18.64 -20.46 14.73
N MET A 135 19.06 -19.51 13.89
CA MET A 135 18.81 -18.09 14.13
C MET A 135 17.32 -17.76 14.06
N ALA A 136 16.57 -18.40 13.16
CA ALA A 136 15.13 -18.19 13.00
C ALA A 136 14.34 -18.73 14.18
N ILE A 137 14.70 -19.91 14.71
CA ILE A 137 14.12 -20.45 15.95
C ILE A 137 14.39 -19.49 17.10
N LYS A 138 15.64 -19.05 17.26
CA LYS A 138 16.01 -18.09 18.31
C LYS A 138 15.27 -16.75 18.19
N GLU A 139 15.13 -16.23 16.96
CA GLU A 139 14.38 -15.00 16.68
C GLU A 139 12.88 -15.15 16.99
N ALA A 140 12.31 -16.34 16.76
CA ALA A 140 10.91 -16.64 17.06
C ALA A 140 10.64 -16.85 18.56
N GLU A 141 11.64 -17.33 19.31
CA GLU A 141 11.61 -17.42 20.77
C GLU A 141 11.80 -16.06 21.45
N ARG A 142 12.31 -15.04 20.73
CA ARG A 142 12.40 -13.68 21.26
C ARG A 142 11.00 -13.10 21.43
N CYS A 143 10.53 -13.05 22.68
CA CYS A 143 9.33 -12.33 23.05
C CYS A 143 9.52 -10.82 22.80
N LEU A 144 8.64 -10.21 22.03
CA LEU A 144 8.70 -8.76 21.73
C LEU A 144 7.86 -7.91 22.68
N ARG A 145 7.07 -8.52 23.58
CA ARG A 145 6.05 -7.87 24.46
C ARG A 145 5.47 -6.59 23.87
N CYS A 146 5.17 -6.60 22.56
CA CYS A 146 4.75 -5.40 21.82
C CYS A 146 3.36 -4.92 22.23
N ASP A 147 2.64 -5.75 23.00
CA ASP A 147 1.40 -5.47 23.71
C ASP A 147 1.59 -4.75 25.06
N LEU A 148 2.80 -4.77 25.64
CA LEU A 148 3.14 -4.12 26.91
C LEU A 148 4.01 -2.87 26.76
N GLU A 149 4.54 -2.58 25.56
CA GLU A 149 5.26 -1.33 25.30
C GLU A 149 4.30 -0.14 25.40
N GLU A 150 4.33 0.57 26.53
CA GLU A 150 3.67 1.86 26.67
C GLU A 150 4.30 2.84 25.65
N ARG A 151 3.51 3.24 24.66
CA ARG A 151 3.89 4.29 23.70
C ARG A 151 3.93 5.62 24.46
N GLU A 152 5.13 6.07 24.85
CA GLU A 152 5.37 7.47 25.27
C GLU A 152 5.10 8.47 24.14
#